data_AF-D1KBN5-F1
#
_entry.id   AF-D1KBN5-F1
#
_cell.length_a   1.000
_cell.length_b   1.000
_cell.length_c   1.000
_cell.angle_alpha   90.00
_cell.angle_beta   90.00
_cell.angle_gamma   90.00
#
_symmetry.space_group_name_H-M   'P 1'
#
loop_
_entity.id
_entity.type
_entity.pdbx_description
1 polymer ?
#
loop_
_entity_poly.entity_id
_entity_poly.type
_entity_poly.pdbx_seq_one_letter_code
_entity_poly.pdbx_strand_id
1 'polypeptide(L)'
;MAAIKHTHHDVNFDQPGKDSYELRKAGAEQMLVASSKRWMLINENSETLADAKLTPLIHKLDHKNLDLILVEGFKHEPIPRIEIYRSELGKPPLHHKDGYIIAVATPNSEDIAPQIPRLDLNNLDEIINFISAKITNI
;
A
#
# COMPACT_ATOMS: atom_id res chain seq x y z
N MET A 1 -12.91 -0.39 -4.70
CA MET A 1 -11.64 0.00 -4.05
C MET A 1 -10.79 -1.24 -3.80
N ALA A 2 -9.50 -1.17 -4.05
CA ALA A 2 -8.51 -2.18 -3.67
C ALA A 2 -7.45 -1.56 -2.75
N ALA A 3 -6.66 -2.42 -2.08
CA ALA A 3 -5.51 -2.00 -1.30
C ALA A 3 -4.32 -2.90 -1.61
N ILE A 4 -3.12 -2.32 -1.69
CA ILE A 4 -1.85 -3.02 -1.83
C ILE A 4 -0.96 -2.62 -0.66
N LYS A 5 -0.39 -3.59 0.04
CA LYS A 5 0.51 -3.37 1.17
C LYS A 5 1.86 -4.02 0.92
N HIS A 6 2.94 -3.26 1.13
CA HIS A 6 4.30 -3.76 1.19
C HIS A 6 4.75 -3.97 2.64
N THR A 7 5.42 -5.07 2.92
CA THR A 7 6.02 -5.37 4.23
C THR A 7 7.38 -6.03 4.03
N HIS A 8 8.30 -5.81 4.96
CA HIS A 8 9.59 -6.50 5.01
C HIS A 8 9.53 -7.83 5.79
N HIS A 9 8.37 -8.16 6.35
CA HIS A 9 8.12 -9.44 7.01
C HIS A 9 7.56 -10.47 6.03
N ASP A 10 7.84 -11.75 6.30
CA ASP A 10 7.19 -12.85 5.58
C ASP A 10 5.67 -12.77 5.72
N VAL A 11 4.96 -13.08 4.63
CA VAL A 11 3.51 -13.05 4.54
C VAL A 11 3.02 -14.45 4.23
N ASN A 12 2.71 -15.20 5.30
CA ASN A 12 2.17 -16.54 5.18
C ASN A 12 0.80 -16.63 5.86
N PHE A 13 -0.23 -16.89 5.07
CA PHE A 13 -1.61 -17.07 5.55
C PHE A 13 -1.99 -18.56 5.70
N ASP A 14 -1.07 -19.45 5.36
CA ASP A 14 -1.26 -20.88 5.43
C ASP A 14 -0.52 -21.51 6.62
N GLN A 15 -0.89 -22.73 6.98
CA GLN A 15 -0.35 -23.42 8.14
C GLN A 15 0.32 -24.74 7.72
N PRO A 16 1.45 -25.11 8.33
CA PRO A 16 2.06 -26.43 8.13
C PRO A 16 1.07 -27.58 8.31
N GLY A 17 1.19 -28.62 7.47
CA GLY A 17 0.30 -29.79 7.49
C GLY A 17 -0.99 -29.65 6.68
N LYS A 18 -1.27 -28.50 6.06
CA LYS A 18 -2.35 -28.37 5.06
C LYS A 18 -1.82 -28.65 3.66
N ASP A 19 -2.67 -29.22 2.80
CA ASP A 19 -2.31 -29.56 1.41
C ASP A 19 -1.73 -28.36 0.64
N SER A 20 -2.34 -27.18 0.77
CA SER A 20 -1.87 -25.97 0.11
C SER A 20 -0.47 -25.54 0.57
N TYR A 21 -0.12 -25.79 1.83
CA TYR A 21 1.20 -25.49 2.37
C TYR A 21 2.23 -26.50 1.86
N GLU A 22 1.91 -27.79 1.96
CA GLU A 22 2.83 -28.86 1.56
C GLU A 22 3.10 -28.84 0.05
N LEU A 23 2.09 -28.55 -0.78
CA LEU A 23 2.26 -28.42 -2.23
C LEU A 23 3.15 -27.25 -2.62
N ARG A 24 3.03 -26.09 -1.95
CA ARG A 24 3.94 -24.96 -2.13
C ARG A 24 5.36 -25.33 -1.74
N LYS A 25 5.56 -25.99 -0.59
CA LYS A 25 6.87 -26.46 -0.13
C LYS A 25 7.46 -27.55 -1.04
N ALA A 26 6.63 -28.33 -1.72
CA ALA A 26 7.05 -29.28 -2.73
C ALA A 26 7.44 -28.65 -4.08
N GLY A 27 7.28 -27.32 -4.24
CA GLY A 27 7.77 -26.57 -5.40
C GLY A 27 6.67 -25.92 -6.25
N ALA A 28 5.41 -25.91 -5.83
CA ALA A 28 4.39 -25.15 -6.54
C ALA A 28 4.63 -23.63 -6.38
N GLU A 29 5.09 -22.98 -7.45
CA GLU A 29 5.36 -21.53 -7.47
C GLU A 29 4.08 -20.68 -7.31
N GLN A 30 2.94 -21.22 -7.73
CA GLN A 30 1.64 -20.58 -7.59
C GLN A 30 0.63 -21.53 -6.95
N MET A 31 -0.11 -21.00 -5.97
CA MET A 31 -1.17 -21.73 -5.28
C MET A 31 -2.44 -20.88 -5.27
N LEU A 32 -3.49 -21.36 -5.95
CA LEU A 32 -4.81 -20.75 -5.96
C LEU A 32 -5.76 -21.60 -5.10
N VAL A 33 -6.23 -21.02 -3.99
CA VAL A 33 -7.21 -21.66 -3.11
C VAL A 33 -8.53 -20.90 -3.23
N ALA A 34 -9.62 -21.61 -3.47
CA ALA A 34 -10.94 -21.00 -3.67
C ALA A 34 -12.02 -21.65 -2.80
N SER A 35 -13.02 -20.85 -2.45
CA SER A 35 -14.25 -21.26 -1.78
C SER A 35 -15.41 -20.45 -2.34
N SER A 36 -16.64 -20.77 -1.94
CA SER A 36 -17.83 -19.99 -2.31
C SER A 36 -17.80 -18.53 -1.82
N LYS A 37 -16.99 -18.20 -0.80
CA LYS A 37 -16.94 -16.87 -0.19
C LYS A 37 -15.78 -16.00 -0.66
N ARG A 38 -14.65 -16.62 -1.04
CA ARG A 38 -13.40 -15.94 -1.42
C ARG A 38 -12.41 -16.89 -2.06
N TRP A 39 -11.42 -16.33 -2.72
CA TRP A 39 -10.22 -17.03 -3.16
C TRP A 39 -8.97 -16.28 -2.73
N MET A 40 -7.83 -16.97 -2.74
CA MET A 40 -6.50 -16.44 -2.43
C MET A 40 -5.51 -16.99 -3.46
N LEU A 41 -4.69 -16.10 -4.02
CA LEU A 41 -3.55 -16.47 -4.84
C LEU A 41 -2.28 -16.18 -4.04
N ILE A 42 -1.46 -17.21 -3.86
CA ILE A 42 -0.11 -17.07 -3.33
C ILE A 42 0.86 -17.32 -4.48
N ASN A 43 1.81 -16.41 -4.66
CA ASN A 43 2.86 -16.51 -5.65
C ASN A 43 4.20 -16.47 -4.92
N GLU A 44 4.95 -17.56 -4.99
CA GLU A 44 6.33 -17.58 -4.50
C GLU A 44 7.19 -16.68 -5.39
N ASN A 45 7.94 -15.79 -4.77
CA ASN A 45 8.96 -15.03 -5.48
C ASN A 45 10.22 -15.88 -5.54
N SER A 46 10.89 -15.95 -6.69
CA SER A 46 12.21 -16.60 -6.75
C SER A 46 13.18 -15.84 -5.84
N GLU A 47 14.08 -16.57 -5.17
CA GLU A 47 15.10 -15.99 -4.27
C GLU A 47 15.99 -14.93 -4.96
N THR A 48 15.95 -14.87 -6.30
CA THR A 48 16.72 -13.99 -7.16
C THR A 48 16.01 -12.70 -7.57
N LEU A 49 14.70 -12.57 -7.32
CA LEU A 49 13.96 -11.36 -7.68
C LEU A 49 14.11 -10.28 -6.60
N ALA A 50 14.47 -9.08 -7.05
CA ALA A 50 14.45 -7.86 -6.25
C ALA A 50 13.09 -7.68 -5.55
N ASP A 51 13.07 -6.88 -4.47
CA ASP A 51 11.87 -6.46 -3.73
C ASP A 51 10.65 -6.26 -4.65
N ALA A 52 9.47 -6.63 -4.15
CA ALA A 52 8.23 -6.52 -4.89
C ALA A 52 8.10 -5.13 -5.54
N LYS A 53 7.73 -5.09 -6.83
CA LYS A 53 7.47 -3.85 -7.57
C LYS A 53 5.98 -3.58 -7.60
N LEU A 54 5.58 -2.31 -7.47
CA LEU A 54 4.15 -1.97 -7.39
C LEU A 54 3.41 -2.20 -8.70
N THR A 55 3.98 -1.77 -9.84
CA THR A 55 3.30 -1.86 -11.15
C THR A 55 2.84 -3.28 -11.49
N PRO A 56 3.68 -4.33 -11.39
CA PRO A 56 3.21 -5.71 -11.59
C PRO A 56 2.08 -6.13 -10.67
N LEU A 57 2.04 -5.65 -9.42
CA LEU A 57 0.96 -5.99 -8.47
C LEU A 57 -0.34 -5.29 -8.81
N ILE A 58 -0.29 -4.04 -9.27
CA ILE A 58 -1.47 -3.33 -9.78
C ILE A 58 -2.13 -4.16 -10.88
N HIS A 59 -1.36 -4.71 -11.83
CA HIS A 59 -1.89 -5.53 -12.91
C HIS A 59 -2.52 -6.87 -12.46
N LYS A 60 -2.29 -7.32 -11.23
CA LYS A 60 -2.93 -8.53 -10.68
C LYS A 60 -4.33 -8.30 -10.14
N LEU A 61 -4.74 -7.05 -9.93
CA LEU A 61 -6.08 -6.70 -9.47
C LEU A 61 -7.10 -6.81 -10.62
N ASP A 62 -8.36 -7.12 -10.30
CA ASP A 62 -9.46 -6.97 -11.25
C ASP A 62 -9.89 -5.50 -11.31
N HIS A 63 -9.55 -4.83 -12.42
CA HIS A 63 -9.79 -3.40 -12.61
C HIS A 63 -11.23 -3.06 -13.03
N LYS A 64 -12.08 -4.06 -13.31
CA LYS A 64 -13.41 -3.81 -13.92
C LYS A 64 -14.31 -2.88 -13.09
N ASN A 65 -14.16 -2.89 -11.76
CA ASN A 65 -14.95 -2.06 -10.84
C ASN A 65 -14.06 -1.37 -9.78
N LEU A 66 -12.84 -0.95 -10.17
CA LEU A 66 -11.92 -0.26 -9.26
C LEU A 66 -11.81 1.22 -9.60
N ASP A 67 -12.33 2.06 -8.70
CA ASP A 67 -12.19 3.52 -8.80
C ASP A 67 -10.96 4.06 -8.02
N LEU A 68 -10.40 3.23 -7.12
CA LEU A 68 -9.29 3.61 -6.23
C LEU A 68 -8.49 2.39 -5.79
N ILE A 69 -7.16 2.54 -5.82
CA ILE A 69 -6.20 1.62 -5.20
C ILE A 69 -5.45 2.39 -4.11
N LEU A 70 -5.60 1.98 -2.85
CA LEU A 70 -4.79 2.50 -1.74
C LEU A 70 -3.48 1.71 -1.65
N VAL A 71 -2.36 2.41 -1.53
CA VAL A 71 -1.04 1.78 -1.42
C VAL A 71 -0.43 2.14 -0.06
N GLU A 72 -0.10 1.12 0.73
CA GLU A 72 0.64 1.24 1.98
C GLU A 72 2.05 0.66 1.81
N GLY A 73 3.09 1.46 2.05
CA GLY A 73 4.48 1.06 1.81
C GLY A 73 4.98 1.61 0.48
N PHE A 74 5.80 0.86 -0.25
CA PHE A 74 6.32 1.26 -1.57
C PHE A 74 6.91 2.69 -1.61
N LYS A 75 7.71 3.05 -0.60
CA LYS A 75 8.14 4.44 -0.34
C LYS A 75 8.93 5.12 -1.49
N HIS A 76 9.41 4.35 -2.44
CA HIS A 76 10.21 4.82 -3.58
C HIS A 76 9.43 4.79 -4.90
N GLU A 77 8.18 4.33 -4.90
CA GLU A 77 7.36 4.30 -6.11
C GLU A 77 6.90 5.72 -6.46
N PRO A 78 6.93 6.09 -7.76
CA PRO A 78 6.62 7.43 -8.23
C PRO A 78 5.10 7.66 -8.33
N ILE A 79 4.38 7.56 -7.20
CA ILE A 79 2.92 7.71 -7.13
C ILE A 79 2.51 8.82 -6.14
N PRO A 80 1.41 9.56 -6.40
CA PRO A 80 0.90 10.54 -5.45
C PRO A 80 0.66 9.90 -4.07
N ARG A 81 1.16 10.53 -3.02
CA ARG A 81 1.07 9.98 -1.66
C ARG A 81 0.78 11.04 -0.61
N ILE A 82 0.06 10.63 0.43
CA ILE A 82 -0.15 11.42 1.64
C ILE A 82 0.89 10.95 2.66
N GLU A 83 1.76 11.85 3.08
CA GLU A 83 2.72 11.55 4.15
C GLU A 83 1.99 11.59 5.50
N ILE A 84 2.10 10.51 6.30
CA ILE A 84 1.70 10.55 7.70
C ILE A 84 2.90 11.01 8.52
N TYR A 85 2.83 12.22 9.07
CA TYR A 85 3.90 12.81 9.84
C TYR A 85 3.54 12.91 11.32
N ARG A 86 4.48 12.49 12.17
CA ARG A 86 4.39 12.45 13.63
C ARG A 86 5.69 13.00 14.21
N SER A 87 5.67 14.24 14.67
CA SER A 87 6.87 14.93 15.18
C SER A 87 7.45 14.22 16.41
N GLU A 88 6.61 13.52 17.18
CA GLU A 88 7.01 12.72 18.35
C GLU A 88 7.97 11.58 18.03
N LEU A 89 8.07 11.16 16.75
CA LEU A 89 9.01 10.13 16.31
C LEU A 89 10.41 10.67 16.01
N GLY A 90 10.63 11.99 16.12
CA GLY A 90 11.94 12.63 15.97
C GLY A 90 12.55 12.50 14.57
N LYS A 91 11.75 12.15 13.55
CA LYS A 91 12.18 12.06 12.15
C LYS A 91 11.77 13.33 11.42
N PRO A 92 12.59 13.85 10.49
CA PRO A 92 12.18 14.97 9.66
C PRO A 92 11.10 14.54 8.67
N PRO A 93 10.18 15.46 8.27
CA PRO A 93 9.20 15.16 7.24
C PRO A 93 9.88 14.96 5.88
N LEU A 94 9.30 14.08 5.05
CA LEU A 94 9.86 13.63 3.78
C LEU A 94 9.47 14.53 2.60
N HIS A 95 8.36 15.27 2.70
CA HIS A 95 7.83 16.09 1.59
C HIS A 95 8.84 17.09 1.01
N HIS A 96 9.82 17.55 1.79
CA HIS A 96 10.87 18.45 1.30
C HIS A 96 11.75 17.85 0.19
N LYS A 97 11.87 16.52 0.14
CA LYS A 97 12.77 15.80 -0.78
C LYS A 97 12.03 14.90 -1.76
N ASP A 98 10.71 14.86 -1.68
CA ASP A 98 9.89 13.95 -2.47
C ASP A 98 8.68 14.68 -3.07
N GLY A 99 8.79 14.95 -4.37
CA GLY A 99 7.76 15.64 -5.15
C GLY A 99 6.50 14.81 -5.40
N TYR A 100 6.48 13.53 -5.02
CA TYR A 100 5.26 12.71 -5.09
C TYR A 100 4.36 12.89 -3.86
N ILE A 101 4.85 13.52 -2.79
CA ILE A 101 4.02 13.83 -1.63
C ILE A 101 3.09 15.00 -1.96
N ILE A 102 1.78 14.73 -1.97
CA ILE A 102 0.73 15.70 -2.35
C ILE A 102 0.03 16.34 -1.15
N ALA A 103 0.20 15.77 0.04
CA ALA A 103 -0.30 16.29 1.31
C ALA A 103 0.45 15.67 2.48
N VAL A 104 0.42 16.33 3.63
CA VAL A 104 0.91 15.78 4.90
C VAL A 104 -0.24 15.71 5.91
N ALA A 105 -0.54 14.51 6.39
CA ALA A 105 -1.46 14.28 7.49
C ALA A 105 -0.70 14.29 8.82
N THR A 106 -0.94 15.29 9.67
CA THR A 106 -0.23 15.44 10.94
C THR A 106 -1.05 16.22 11.98
N PRO A 107 -0.99 15.83 13.27
CA PRO A 107 -1.50 16.69 14.34
C PRO A 107 -0.56 17.89 14.52
N ASN A 108 -1.05 19.12 14.28
CA ASN A 108 -0.41 20.40 14.63
C ASN A 108 1.12 20.39 14.77
N SER A 109 1.82 20.46 13.63
CA SER A 109 3.28 20.65 13.56
C SER A 109 3.64 21.86 12.70
N GLU A 110 4.63 22.63 13.16
CA GLU A 110 5.26 23.77 12.46
C GLU A 110 6.32 23.30 11.45
N ASP A 111 6.71 22.02 11.47
CA ASP A 111 7.73 21.44 10.60
C ASP A 111 7.25 21.21 9.15
N ILE A 112 5.95 21.43 8.89
CA ILE A 112 5.35 21.24 7.58
C ILE A 112 5.41 22.54 6.79
N ALA A 113 5.94 22.48 5.57
CA ALA A 113 6.06 23.66 4.73
C ALA A 113 4.68 24.22 4.34
N PRO A 114 4.49 25.55 4.27
CA PRO A 114 3.18 26.16 4.05
C PRO A 114 2.56 25.87 2.67
N GLN A 115 3.38 25.46 1.69
CA GLN A 115 2.93 25.20 0.31
C GLN A 115 2.32 23.80 0.10
N ILE A 116 2.47 22.87 1.04
CA ILE A 116 1.88 21.53 0.92
C ILE A 116 0.57 21.45 1.72
N PRO A 117 -0.52 20.91 1.15
CA PRO A 117 -1.76 20.71 1.88
C PRO A 117 -1.51 19.92 3.18
N ARG A 118 -1.96 20.48 4.28
CA ARG A 118 -1.87 19.86 5.60
C ARG A 118 -3.26 19.39 6.01
N LEU A 119 -3.37 18.10 6.32
CA LEU A 119 -4.60 17.45 6.76
C LEU A 119 -4.48 17.15 8.26
N ASP A 120 -5.55 17.34 9.02
CA ASP A 120 -5.59 16.85 10.40
C ASP A 120 -5.66 15.32 10.38
N LEU A 121 -4.62 14.67 10.94
CA LEU A 121 -4.51 13.22 11.01
C LEU A 121 -5.69 12.58 11.77
N ASN A 122 -6.35 13.33 12.66
CA ASN A 122 -7.49 12.86 13.43
C ASN A 122 -8.84 13.22 12.80
N ASN A 123 -8.84 13.95 11.68
CA ASN A 123 -10.05 14.31 10.95
C ASN A 123 -10.22 13.41 9.71
N LEU A 124 -10.92 12.30 9.90
CA LEU A 124 -11.14 11.32 8.83
C LEU A 124 -11.91 11.92 7.64
N ASP A 125 -12.90 12.77 7.91
CA ASP A 125 -13.72 13.38 6.86
C ASP A 125 -12.89 14.32 5.97
N GLU A 126 -11.96 15.07 6.55
CA GLU A 126 -11.02 15.91 5.80
C GLU A 126 -10.14 15.08 4.86
N ILE A 127 -9.60 13.96 5.35
CA ILE A 127 -8.76 13.04 4.55
C ILE A 127 -9.59 12.43 3.41
N ILE A 128 -10.81 11.96 3.71
CA ILE A 128 -11.71 11.39 2.70
C ILE A 128 -12.02 12.44 1.62
N ASN A 129 -12.42 13.65 2.02
CA ASN A 129 -12.74 14.73 1.09
C ASN A 129 -11.56 15.09 0.20
N PHE A 130 -10.34 15.15 0.77
CA PHE A 130 -9.12 15.38 0.00
C PHE A 130 -8.89 14.29 -1.06
N ILE A 131 -9.02 13.01 -0.67
CA ILE A 131 -8.84 11.87 -1.57
C ILE A 131 -9.92 11.87 -2.67
N SER A 132 -11.19 12.02 -2.30
CA SER A 132 -12.32 12.06 -3.24
C SER A 132 -12.16 13.17 -4.28
N ALA A 133 -11.76 14.37 -3.86
CA ALA A 133 -11.51 15.48 -4.77
C ALA A 133 -10.38 15.18 -5.79
N LYS A 134 -9.42 14.30 -5.47
CA LYS A 134 -8.36 13.89 -6.42
C LYS A 134 -8.83 12.83 -7.41
N ILE A 135 -9.78 11.98 -7.04
CA ILE A 135 -10.32 10.92 -7.90
C ILE A 135 -11.29 11.51 -8.94
N THR A 136 -12.13 12.47 -8.56
CA THR A 136 -13.15 13.08 -9.46
C THR A 136 -12.55 14.01 -10.53
N ASN A 137 -11.27 14.37 -10.42
CA ASN A 137 -10.59 15.28 -11.35
C ASN A 137 -9.72 14.53 -12.40
N ILE A 138 -9.99 13.24 -12.63
CA ILE A 138 -9.36 12.38 -13.65
C ILE A 138 -10.41 12.06 -14.72
#